data_AF-A0AAX6HA19-F1
#
_entry.id   AF-A0AAX6HA19-F1
#
_cell.length_a   1.000
_cell.length_b   1.000
_cell.length_c   1.000
_cell.angle_alpha   90.00
_cell.angle_beta   90.00
_cell.angle_gamma   90.00
#
_symmetry.space_group_name_H-M   'P 1'
#
loop_
_entity.id
_entity.type
_entity.pdbx_description
1 polymer ?
#
loop_
_entity_poly.entity_id
_entity_poly.type
_entity_poly.pdbx_seq_one_letter_code
_entity_poly.pdbx_strand_id
1 'polypeptide(L)'
;MGLEGFFKQVQDIEKEIEKLMSLLKKLQEANEESKTVTKAASMKAIKHRMEKDINEVIKIARKTKSKLEELDKDNMTNRQRPGCGKGSSVDRSRTATTVGLKKKLKERMSDFQSLRETIQQEYREVVERRVFTVTGNRADEETIDQLIETGNSEQIFQKAIQEQGRGQVMDTLAEIQERHDTVREIQTKLLELQQIFLDMAVLVEAQGDMLDNIESHVSGATGAVQSGSAALQKARMLQKSSRKCMCIAIIILIIILVVILLSVLKPWSKSK
;
A
#
# COMPACT_ATOMS: atom_id res chain seq x y z
N MET A 1 19.70 -10.98 12.61
CA MET A 1 19.06 -11.70 11.49
C MET A 1 19.86 -11.47 10.22
N GLY A 2 20.11 -12.51 9.41
CA GLY A 2 20.82 -12.37 8.13
C GLY A 2 20.04 -11.53 7.11
N LEU A 3 20.67 -11.23 5.96
CA LEU A 3 20.06 -10.54 4.81
C LEU A 3 18.68 -11.11 4.41
N GLU A 4 18.47 -12.41 4.58
CA GLU A 4 17.20 -13.09 4.31
C GLU A 4 16.01 -12.53 5.12
N GLY A 5 16.19 -12.26 6.42
CA GLY A 5 15.11 -11.71 7.26
C GLY A 5 14.72 -10.29 6.84
N PHE A 6 15.73 -9.50 6.47
CA PHE A 6 15.54 -8.15 5.95
C PHE A 6 14.80 -8.14 4.61
N PHE A 7 15.21 -8.99 3.68
CA PHE A 7 14.53 -9.08 2.38
C PHE A 7 13.08 -9.53 2.50
N LYS A 8 12.76 -10.37 3.50
CA LYS A 8 11.37 -10.72 3.78
C LYS A 8 10.56 -9.50 4.28
N GLN A 9 11.10 -8.73 5.22
CA GLN A 9 10.44 -7.49 5.69
C GLN A 9 10.24 -6.49 4.52
N VAL A 10 11.25 -6.32 3.67
CA VAL A 10 11.19 -5.48 2.46
C VAL A 10 10.06 -5.93 1.53
N GLN A 11 9.98 -7.22 1.20
CA GLN A 11 8.91 -7.76 0.35
C GLN A 11 7.52 -7.56 0.97
N ASP A 12 7.39 -7.71 2.29
CA ASP A 12 6.12 -7.51 2.97
C ASP A 12 5.69 -6.03 2.95
N ILE A 13 6.64 -5.09 3.03
CA ILE A 13 6.40 -3.65 2.88
C ILE A 13 6.03 -3.30 1.43
N GLU A 14 6.72 -3.86 0.45
CA GLU A 14 6.41 -3.63 -0.97
C GLU A 14 4.99 -4.06 -1.33
N LYS A 15 4.55 -5.23 -0.85
CA LYS A 15 3.17 -5.69 -1.04
C LYS A 15 2.14 -4.76 -0.41
N GLU A 16 2.44 -4.17 0.75
CA GLU A 16 1.56 -3.19 1.40
C GLU A 16 1.47 -1.91 0.57
N ILE A 17 2.58 -1.43 0.02
CA ILE A 17 2.62 -0.27 -0.89
C ILE A 17 1.86 -0.56 -2.19
N GLU A 18 2.00 -1.74 -2.78
CA GLU A 18 1.22 -2.15 -3.96
C GLU A 18 -0.28 -2.18 -3.68
N LYS A 19 -0.67 -2.66 -2.49
CA LYS A 19 -2.07 -2.63 -2.08
C LYS A 19 -2.60 -1.20 -1.97
N LEU A 20 -1.80 -0.23 -1.51
CA LEU A 20 -2.20 1.19 -1.51
C LEU A 20 -2.50 1.70 -2.93
N MET A 21 -1.69 1.33 -3.93
CA MET A 21 -1.97 1.69 -5.33
C MET A 21 -3.30 1.11 -5.82
N SER A 22 -3.60 -0.14 -5.47
CA SER A 22 -4.86 -0.78 -5.84
C SER A 22 -6.08 -0.08 -5.21
N LEU A 23 -5.95 0.42 -3.97
CA LEU A 23 -7.01 1.15 -3.28
C LEU A 23 -7.18 2.57 -3.82
N LEU A 24 -6.07 3.25 -4.18
CA LEU A 24 -6.11 4.54 -4.86
C LEU A 24 -6.94 4.46 -6.14
N LYS A 25 -6.66 3.44 -6.98
CA LYS A 25 -7.40 3.23 -8.22
C LYS A 25 -8.90 3.01 -7.98
N LYS A 26 -9.27 2.19 -6.99
CA LYS A 26 -10.68 1.98 -6.62
C LYS A 26 -11.36 3.26 -6.15
N LEU A 27 -10.65 4.10 -5.41
CA LEU A 27 -11.18 5.38 -4.94
C LEU A 27 -11.35 6.38 -6.10
N GLN A 28 -10.42 6.40 -7.05
CA GLN A 28 -10.56 7.17 -8.29
C GLN A 28 -11.78 6.70 -9.11
N GLU A 29 -11.94 5.39 -9.30
CA GLU A 29 -13.09 4.82 -10.00
C GLU A 29 -14.42 5.14 -9.29
N ALA A 30 -14.45 5.04 -7.96
CA ALA A 30 -15.63 5.38 -7.17
C ALA A 30 -15.96 6.87 -7.22
N ASN A 31 -14.95 7.74 -7.26
CA ASN A 31 -15.12 9.17 -7.42
C ASN A 31 -15.68 9.51 -8.82
N GLU A 32 -15.15 8.90 -9.87
CA GLU A 32 -15.69 9.07 -11.24
C GLU A 32 -17.15 8.61 -11.35
N GLU A 33 -17.49 7.45 -10.74
CA GLU A 33 -18.87 6.98 -10.67
C GLU A 33 -19.78 8.01 -9.97
N SER A 34 -19.28 8.62 -8.88
CA SER A 34 -20.01 9.59 -8.07
C SER A 34 -20.46 10.86 -8.82
N LYS A 35 -19.73 11.25 -9.88
CA LYS A 35 -20.07 12.42 -10.71
C LYS A 35 -21.33 12.21 -11.53
N THR A 36 -21.59 10.95 -11.90
CA THR A 36 -22.68 10.59 -12.82
C THR A 36 -23.98 10.24 -12.11
N VAL A 37 -23.92 9.86 -10.83
CA VAL A 37 -25.13 9.52 -10.08
C VAL A 37 -26.00 10.76 -9.82
N THR A 38 -27.31 10.54 -9.89
CA THR A 38 -28.36 11.55 -9.68
C THR A 38 -29.34 11.17 -8.58
N LYS A 39 -29.12 10.01 -7.93
CA LYS A 39 -29.96 9.53 -6.82
C LYS A 39 -29.17 9.48 -5.53
N ALA A 40 -29.74 10.00 -4.45
CA ALA A 40 -29.14 9.96 -3.11
C ALA A 40 -28.79 8.54 -2.66
N ALA A 41 -29.65 7.55 -2.92
CA ALA A 41 -29.38 6.14 -2.56
C ALA A 41 -28.12 5.57 -3.25
N SER A 42 -27.88 5.94 -4.52
CA SER A 42 -26.67 5.53 -5.25
C SER A 42 -25.43 6.23 -4.69
N MET A 43 -25.53 7.53 -4.40
CA MET A 43 -24.45 8.30 -3.79
C MET A 43 -24.05 7.73 -2.42
N LYS A 44 -25.03 7.35 -1.60
CA LYS A 44 -24.82 6.70 -0.30
C LYS A 44 -24.10 5.35 -0.40
N ALA A 45 -24.41 4.56 -1.43
CA ALA A 45 -23.70 3.30 -1.67
C ALA A 45 -22.23 3.54 -2.06
N ILE A 46 -21.97 4.56 -2.89
CA ILE A 46 -20.60 4.98 -3.26
C ILE A 46 -19.84 5.47 -2.02
N LYS A 47 -20.47 6.32 -1.20
CA LYS A 47 -19.94 6.80 0.08
C LYS A 47 -19.42 5.64 0.94
N HIS A 48 -20.28 4.65 1.19
CA HIS A 48 -19.91 3.50 2.03
C HIS A 48 -18.71 2.72 1.47
N ARG A 49 -18.64 2.55 0.15
CA ARG A 49 -17.50 1.88 -0.52
C ARG A 49 -16.22 2.69 -0.38
N MET A 50 -16.28 4.00 -0.62
CA MET A 50 -15.12 4.89 -0.48
C MET A 50 -14.60 4.94 0.96
N GLU A 51 -15.50 5.04 1.95
CA GLU A 51 -15.12 5.00 3.37
C GLU A 51 -14.39 3.71 3.74
N LYS A 52 -14.91 2.57 3.29
CA LYS A 52 -14.29 1.26 3.52
C LYS A 52 -12.87 1.22 2.95
N ASP A 53 -12.69 1.67 1.72
CA ASP A 53 -11.39 1.66 1.06
C ASP A 53 -10.42 2.65 1.73
N ILE A 54 -10.86 3.85 2.13
CA ILE A 54 -10.01 4.82 2.85
C ILE A 54 -9.61 4.32 4.24
N ASN A 55 -10.52 3.73 4.99
CA ASN A 55 -10.20 3.16 6.30
C ASN A 55 -9.11 2.08 6.16
N GLU A 56 -9.17 1.27 5.11
CA GLU A 56 -8.12 0.28 4.80
C GLU A 56 -6.81 0.95 4.37
N VAL A 57 -6.85 2.04 3.57
CA VAL A 57 -5.67 2.85 3.23
C VAL A 57 -4.99 3.37 4.49
N ILE A 58 -5.73 4.00 5.42
CA ILE A 58 -5.19 4.54 6.68
C ILE A 58 -4.52 3.44 7.50
N LYS A 59 -5.19 2.28 7.62
CA LYS A 59 -4.65 1.12 8.35
C LYS A 59 -3.35 0.62 7.74
N ILE A 60 -3.31 0.44 6.42
CA ILE A 60 -2.11 -0.01 5.72
C ILE A 60 -1.01 1.04 5.85
N ALA A 61 -1.28 2.31 5.61
CA ALA A 61 -0.29 3.39 5.67
C ALA A 61 0.38 3.48 7.05
N ARG A 62 -0.41 3.44 8.15
CA ARG A 62 0.14 3.42 9.53
C ARG A 62 1.00 2.20 9.80
N LYS A 63 0.55 1.02 9.34
CA LYS A 63 1.29 -0.23 9.49
C LYS A 63 2.60 -0.22 8.71
N THR A 64 2.58 0.23 7.46
CA THR A 64 3.75 0.36 6.59
C THR A 64 4.76 1.35 7.18
N LYS A 65 4.29 2.50 7.67
CA LYS A 65 5.13 3.47 8.40
C LYS A 65 5.83 2.82 9.59
N SER A 66 5.08 2.14 10.45
CA SER A 66 5.62 1.48 11.65
C SER A 66 6.70 0.43 11.29
N LYS A 67 6.46 -0.36 10.23
CA LYS A 67 7.46 -1.33 9.73
C LYS A 67 8.71 -0.67 9.16
N LEU A 68 8.59 0.50 8.54
CA LEU A 68 9.74 1.24 8.03
C LEU A 68 10.61 1.78 9.17
N GLU A 69 10.00 2.28 10.24
CA GLU A 69 10.70 2.70 11.45
C GLU A 69 11.37 1.51 12.16
N GLU A 70 10.70 0.35 12.20
CA GLU A 70 11.30 -0.91 12.69
C GLU A 70 12.50 -1.32 11.82
N LEU A 71 12.39 -1.19 10.49
CA LEU A 71 13.47 -1.50 9.55
C LEU A 71 14.70 -0.60 9.78
N ASP A 72 14.51 0.68 10.10
CA ASP A 72 15.61 1.57 10.49
C ASP A 72 16.30 1.10 11.77
N LYS A 73 15.50 0.73 12.79
CA LYS A 73 16.02 0.23 14.05
C LYS A 73 16.81 -1.06 13.86
N ASP A 74 16.32 -1.95 13.01
CA ASP A 74 17.02 -3.17 12.62
C ASP A 74 18.32 -2.87 11.87
N ASN A 75 18.33 -1.86 11.00
CA ASN A 75 19.55 -1.43 10.31
C ASN A 75 20.59 -0.89 11.30
N MET A 76 20.18 -0.06 12.26
CA MET A 76 21.07 0.43 13.33
C MET A 76 21.64 -0.71 14.17
N THR A 77 20.81 -1.69 14.53
CA THR A 77 21.25 -2.87 15.29
C THR A 77 22.20 -3.74 14.47
N ASN A 78 21.95 -3.89 13.17
CA ASN A 78 22.79 -4.68 12.28
C ASN A 78 24.21 -4.13 12.17
N ARG A 79 24.42 -2.81 12.36
CA ARG A 79 25.75 -2.18 12.37
C ARG A 79 26.69 -2.72 13.46
N GLN A 80 26.13 -3.29 14.53
CA GLN A 80 26.92 -3.87 15.63
C GLN A 80 27.49 -5.26 15.29
N ARG A 81 27.13 -5.83 14.13
CA ARG A 81 27.57 -7.17 13.73
C ARG A 81 28.90 -7.09 12.96
N PRO A 82 29.79 -8.10 13.09
CA PRO A 82 31.04 -8.16 12.33
C PRO A 82 30.80 -8.03 10.81
N GLY A 83 31.57 -7.15 10.15
CA GLY A 83 31.45 -6.89 8.71
C GLY A 83 30.22 -6.09 8.27
N CYS A 84 29.35 -5.67 9.21
CA CYS A 84 28.13 -4.92 8.93
C CYS A 84 28.16 -3.46 9.43
N GLY A 85 29.31 -2.98 9.89
CA GLY A 85 29.47 -1.61 10.41
C GLY A 85 29.03 -0.51 9.45
N LYS A 86 28.89 0.71 9.98
CA LYS A 86 28.48 1.90 9.21
C LYS A 86 29.34 2.04 7.95
N GLY A 87 28.70 2.18 6.78
CA GLY A 87 29.37 2.31 5.48
C GLY A 87 29.79 0.99 4.83
N SER A 88 29.60 -0.16 5.49
CA SER A 88 29.80 -1.48 4.87
C SER A 88 28.87 -1.66 3.67
N SER A 89 29.19 -2.59 2.76
CA SER A 89 28.32 -2.92 1.62
C SER A 89 26.92 -3.34 2.07
N VAL A 90 26.83 -4.11 3.16
CA VAL A 90 25.56 -4.55 3.75
C VAL A 90 24.79 -3.38 4.35
N ASP A 91 25.46 -2.49 5.08
CA ASP A 91 24.83 -1.30 5.67
C ASP A 91 24.30 -0.34 4.60
N ARG A 92 25.11 -0.06 3.57
CA ARG A 92 24.71 0.78 2.43
C ARG A 92 23.53 0.18 1.67
N SER A 93 23.58 -1.11 1.36
CA SER A 93 22.47 -1.79 0.67
C SER A 93 21.18 -1.73 1.47
N ARG A 94 21.22 -2.08 2.76
CA ARG A 94 20.02 -2.06 3.62
C ARG A 94 19.44 -0.66 3.79
N THR A 95 20.32 0.34 4.00
CA THR A 95 19.90 1.73 4.18
C THR A 95 19.29 2.28 2.89
N ALA A 96 19.94 2.07 1.74
CA ALA A 96 19.42 2.49 0.43
C ALA A 96 18.05 1.87 0.13
N THR A 97 17.87 0.57 0.37
CA THR A 97 16.57 -0.08 0.20
C THR A 97 15.51 0.51 1.14
N THR A 98 15.85 0.77 2.40
CA THR A 98 14.92 1.34 3.38
C THR A 98 14.49 2.76 2.99
N VAL A 99 15.43 3.61 2.57
CA VAL A 99 15.14 4.95 2.02
C VAL A 99 14.23 4.85 0.80
N GLY A 100 14.51 3.93 -0.13
CA GLY A 100 13.70 3.72 -1.31
C GLY A 100 12.24 3.40 -0.98
N LEU A 101 11.99 2.52 0.00
CA LEU A 101 10.64 2.20 0.46
C LEU A 101 9.95 3.39 1.13
N LYS A 102 10.68 4.19 1.92
CA LYS A 102 10.15 5.41 2.53
C LYS A 102 9.71 6.43 1.47
N LYS A 103 10.53 6.62 0.41
CA LYS A 103 10.19 7.48 -0.73
C LYS A 103 8.95 6.97 -1.44
N LYS A 104 8.86 5.66 -1.73
CA LYS A 104 7.67 5.05 -2.34
C LYS A 104 6.41 5.29 -1.49
N LEU A 105 6.48 5.13 -0.15
CA LEU A 105 5.33 5.39 0.72
C LEU A 105 4.96 6.89 0.73
N LYS A 106 5.94 7.80 0.80
CA LYS A 106 5.73 9.24 0.69
C LYS A 106 5.00 9.60 -0.61
N GLU A 107 5.47 9.07 -1.74
CA GLU A 107 4.83 9.26 -3.05
C GLU A 107 3.38 8.77 -3.04
N ARG A 108 3.10 7.58 -2.48
CA ARG A 108 1.71 7.10 -2.38
C ARG A 108 0.83 8.03 -1.57
N MET A 109 1.33 8.58 -0.45
CA MET A 109 0.54 9.53 0.35
C MET A 109 0.29 10.84 -0.42
N SER A 110 1.26 11.28 -1.23
CA SER A 110 1.08 12.41 -2.15
C SER A 110 -0.01 12.12 -3.18
N ASP A 111 -0.07 10.91 -3.75
CA ASP A 111 -1.12 10.54 -4.71
C ASP A 111 -2.53 10.65 -4.09
N PHE A 112 -2.68 10.26 -2.81
CA PHE A 112 -3.94 10.42 -2.08
C PHE A 112 -4.29 11.88 -1.78
N GLN A 113 -3.29 12.74 -1.56
CA GLN A 113 -3.49 14.18 -1.44
C GLN A 113 -3.99 14.78 -2.76
N SER A 114 -3.40 14.39 -3.89
CA SER A 114 -3.89 14.81 -5.21
C SER A 114 -5.32 14.34 -5.45
N LEU A 115 -5.64 13.08 -5.10
CA LEU A 115 -7.03 12.59 -5.18
C LEU A 115 -7.99 13.41 -4.32
N ARG A 116 -7.58 13.78 -3.10
CA ARG A 116 -8.39 14.63 -2.22
C ARG A 116 -8.70 15.97 -2.89
N GLU A 117 -7.71 16.61 -3.51
CA GLU A 117 -7.91 17.88 -4.23
C GLU A 117 -8.83 17.69 -5.44
N THR A 118 -8.64 16.62 -6.22
CA THR A 118 -9.53 16.28 -7.35
C THR A 118 -10.98 16.10 -6.91
N ILE A 119 -11.24 15.34 -5.83
CA ILE A 119 -12.60 15.14 -5.31
C ILE A 119 -13.27 16.48 -4.98
N GLN A 120 -12.53 17.41 -4.38
CA GLN A 120 -13.07 18.73 -4.03
C GLN A 120 -13.40 19.57 -5.27
N GLN A 121 -12.50 19.60 -6.25
CA GLN A 121 -12.71 20.33 -7.49
C GLN A 121 -13.90 19.77 -8.28
N GLU A 122 -13.98 18.46 -8.42
CA GLU A 122 -15.05 17.82 -9.18
C GLU A 122 -16.40 17.92 -8.45
N TYR A 123 -16.40 17.91 -7.11
CA TYR A 123 -17.61 18.18 -6.34
C TYR A 123 -18.21 19.54 -6.71
N ARG A 124 -17.38 20.59 -6.79
CA ARG A 124 -17.81 21.92 -7.23
C ARG A 124 -18.48 21.87 -8.60
N GLU A 125 -17.80 21.27 -9.58
CA GLU A 125 -18.33 21.17 -10.94
C GLU A 125 -19.69 20.45 -10.99
N VAL A 126 -19.86 19.40 -10.21
CA VAL A 126 -21.12 18.66 -10.21
C VAL A 126 -22.22 19.46 -9.53
N VAL A 127 -21.94 20.16 -8.42
CA VAL A 127 -22.91 21.05 -7.76
C VAL A 127 -23.37 22.16 -8.72
N GLU A 128 -22.44 22.84 -9.39
CA GLU A 128 -22.76 23.86 -10.41
C GLU A 128 -23.68 23.31 -11.49
N ARG A 129 -23.36 22.12 -12.04
CA ARG A 129 -24.19 21.48 -13.06
C ARG A 129 -25.59 21.17 -12.55
N ARG A 130 -25.74 20.65 -11.32
CA ARG A 130 -27.05 20.31 -10.73
C ARG A 130 -27.89 21.56 -10.46
N VAL A 131 -27.27 22.62 -9.92
CA VAL A 131 -27.93 23.92 -9.71
C VAL A 131 -28.45 24.47 -11.04
N PHE A 132 -27.63 24.45 -12.09
CA PHE A 132 -28.05 24.90 -13.42
C PHE A 132 -29.21 24.06 -13.99
N THR A 133 -29.13 22.72 -13.89
CA THR A 133 -30.19 21.83 -14.40
C THR A 133 -31.55 22.11 -13.76
N VAL A 134 -31.58 22.43 -12.47
CA VAL A 134 -32.83 22.61 -11.71
C VAL A 134 -33.31 24.06 -11.70
N THR A 135 -32.43 25.04 -11.74
CA THR A 135 -32.82 26.46 -11.70
C THR A 135 -32.89 27.12 -13.08
N GLY A 136 -32.31 26.49 -14.10
CA GLY A 136 -32.16 27.05 -15.44
C GLY A 136 -31.16 28.21 -15.55
N ASN A 137 -30.56 28.64 -14.43
CA ASN A 137 -29.67 29.79 -14.36
C ASN A 137 -28.33 29.38 -13.75
N ARG A 138 -27.25 30.03 -14.19
CA ARG A 138 -25.96 29.87 -13.51
C ARG A 138 -26.01 30.68 -12.23
N ALA A 139 -25.84 30.02 -11.09
CA ALA A 139 -25.63 30.70 -9.82
C ALA A 139 -24.29 31.44 -9.84
N ASP A 140 -24.20 32.50 -9.06
CA ASP A 140 -22.93 33.18 -8.81
C ASP A 140 -22.00 32.32 -7.94
N GLU A 141 -20.72 32.67 -7.94
CA GLU A 141 -19.67 31.93 -7.26
C GLU A 141 -19.90 31.83 -5.74
N GLU A 142 -20.38 32.91 -5.12
CA GLU A 142 -20.63 32.98 -3.67
C GLU A 142 -21.75 32.01 -3.27
N THR A 143 -22.82 31.95 -4.06
CA THR A 143 -23.92 30.99 -3.85
C THR A 143 -23.43 29.53 -3.94
N ILE A 144 -22.55 29.22 -4.88
CA ILE A 144 -21.97 27.87 -5.02
C ILE A 144 -21.05 27.55 -3.84
N ASP A 145 -20.22 28.50 -3.41
CA ASP A 145 -19.35 28.34 -2.24
C ASP A 145 -20.15 28.08 -0.97
N GLN A 146 -21.19 28.87 -0.72
CA GLN A 146 -22.07 28.67 0.44
C GLN A 146 -22.74 27.29 0.42
N LEU A 147 -23.17 26.82 -0.76
CA LEU A 147 -23.76 25.49 -0.91
C LEU A 147 -22.75 24.37 -0.65
N ILE A 148 -21.52 24.53 -1.12
CA ILE A 148 -20.42 23.57 -0.91
C ILE A 148 -20.00 23.53 0.57
N GLU A 149 -19.99 24.66 1.26
CA GLU A 149 -19.58 24.76 2.66
C GLU A 149 -20.64 24.28 3.63
N THR A 150 -21.90 24.66 3.40
CA THR A 150 -23.00 24.43 4.34
C THR A 150 -23.88 23.23 3.98
N GLY A 151 -23.87 22.81 2.72
CA GLY A 151 -24.86 21.86 2.16
C GLY A 151 -26.26 22.45 2.02
N ASN A 152 -26.54 23.62 2.63
CA ASN A 152 -27.86 24.20 2.67
C ASN A 152 -28.21 24.85 1.34
N SER A 153 -29.18 24.25 0.67
CA SER A 153 -29.60 24.62 -0.68
C SER A 153 -31.05 25.09 -0.73
N GLU A 154 -31.75 25.10 0.40
CA GLU A 154 -33.21 25.28 0.42
C GLU A 154 -33.63 26.65 -0.14
N GLN A 155 -32.85 27.70 0.14
CA GLN A 155 -33.09 29.05 -0.39
C GLN A 155 -32.86 29.15 -1.90
N ILE A 156 -31.83 28.48 -2.42
CA ILE A 156 -31.45 28.50 -3.85
C ILE A 156 -32.53 27.85 -4.71
N PHE A 157 -33.13 26.77 -4.20
CA PHE A 157 -34.11 26.00 -4.95
C PHE A 157 -35.57 26.42 -4.71
N GLN A 158 -35.88 27.39 -3.84
CA GLN A 158 -37.28 27.80 -3.61
C GLN A 158 -37.97 28.26 -4.89
N LYS A 159 -37.28 29.06 -5.71
CA LYS A 159 -37.81 29.52 -7.01
C LYS A 159 -38.00 28.35 -7.98
N ALA A 160 -37.02 27.44 -8.04
CA ALA A 160 -37.13 26.24 -8.87
C ALA A 160 -38.27 25.30 -8.44
N ILE A 161 -38.55 25.18 -7.14
CA ILE A 161 -39.67 24.40 -6.61
C ILE A 161 -41.02 24.95 -7.12
N GLN A 162 -41.15 26.27 -7.21
CA GLN A 162 -42.37 26.92 -7.71
C GLN A 162 -42.54 26.73 -9.23
N GLU A 163 -41.45 26.76 -10.00
CA GLU A 163 -41.47 26.72 -11.47
C GLU A 163 -41.48 25.30 -12.06
N GLN A 164 -40.68 24.37 -11.50
CA GLN A 164 -40.47 23.02 -12.05
C GLN A 164 -41.23 21.91 -11.31
N GLY A 165 -41.85 22.23 -10.17
CA GLY A 165 -42.59 21.28 -9.35
C GLY A 165 -41.74 20.60 -8.28
N ARG A 166 -42.36 20.36 -7.11
CA ARG A 166 -41.66 19.98 -5.87
C ARG A 166 -40.91 18.65 -5.94
N GLY A 167 -41.40 17.65 -6.68
CA GLY A 167 -40.82 16.30 -6.67
C GLY A 167 -39.37 16.23 -7.18
N GLN A 168 -39.15 16.65 -8.43
CA GLN A 168 -37.84 16.57 -9.09
C GLN A 168 -36.77 17.44 -8.41
N VAL A 169 -37.18 18.59 -7.88
CA VAL A 169 -36.29 19.50 -7.17
C VAL A 169 -35.84 18.91 -5.83
N MET A 170 -36.75 18.26 -5.09
CA MET A 170 -36.43 17.60 -3.83
C MET A 170 -35.50 16.40 -4.00
N ASP A 171 -35.66 15.61 -5.08
CA ASP A 171 -34.74 14.51 -5.38
C ASP A 171 -33.32 15.02 -5.65
N THR A 172 -33.20 16.12 -6.40
CA THR A 172 -31.88 16.73 -6.67
C THR A 172 -31.28 17.34 -5.40
N LEU A 173 -32.10 17.99 -4.58
CA LEU A 173 -31.68 18.54 -3.29
C LEU A 173 -31.13 17.44 -2.37
N ALA A 174 -31.86 16.33 -2.25
CA ALA A 174 -31.43 15.18 -1.44
C ALA A 174 -30.12 14.57 -1.97
N GLU A 175 -29.93 14.54 -3.28
CA GLU A 175 -28.69 14.08 -3.90
C GLU A 175 -27.51 15.01 -3.60
N ILE A 176 -27.69 16.33 -3.75
CA ILE A 176 -26.66 17.33 -3.43
C ILE A 176 -26.25 17.24 -1.96
N GLN A 177 -27.22 17.10 -1.04
CA GLN A 177 -26.95 16.96 0.39
C GLN A 177 -26.16 15.69 0.70
N GLU A 178 -26.58 14.53 0.16
CA GLU A 178 -25.84 13.28 0.36
C GLU A 178 -24.42 13.37 -0.24
N ARG A 179 -24.25 14.06 -1.37
CA ARG A 179 -22.91 14.30 -1.94
C ARG A 179 -22.08 15.23 -1.05
N HIS A 180 -22.65 16.30 -0.51
CA HIS A 180 -21.98 17.18 0.45
C HIS A 180 -21.43 16.38 1.63
N ASP A 181 -22.30 15.59 2.26
CA ASP A 181 -21.95 14.75 3.42
C ASP A 181 -20.88 13.72 3.05
N THR A 182 -20.97 13.13 1.86
CA THR A 182 -19.96 12.20 1.34
C THR A 182 -18.61 12.89 1.18
N VAL A 183 -18.55 13.99 0.43
CA VAL A 183 -17.29 14.68 0.14
C VAL A 183 -16.65 15.16 1.44
N ARG A 184 -17.42 15.75 2.36
CA ARG A 184 -16.92 16.19 3.66
C ARG A 184 -16.28 15.07 4.47
N GLU A 185 -16.93 13.90 4.53
CA GLU A 185 -16.43 12.74 5.26
C GLU A 185 -15.16 12.16 4.61
N ILE A 186 -15.15 12.03 3.29
CA ILE A 186 -13.99 11.56 2.52
C ILE A 186 -12.80 12.53 2.66
N GLN A 187 -13.04 13.83 2.56
CA GLN A 187 -12.03 14.88 2.75
C GLN A 187 -11.38 14.79 4.14
N THR A 188 -12.20 14.59 5.18
CA THR A 188 -11.74 14.47 6.56
C THR A 188 -10.86 13.24 6.75
N LYS A 189 -11.30 12.09 6.23
CA LYS A 189 -10.52 10.84 6.33
C LYS A 189 -9.22 10.88 5.52
N LEU A 190 -9.24 11.46 4.32
CA LEU A 190 -8.02 11.63 3.51
C LEU A 190 -7.04 12.62 4.14
N LEU A 191 -7.52 13.60 4.91
CA LEU A 191 -6.65 14.51 5.68
C LEU A 191 -5.78 13.76 6.69
N GLU A 192 -6.24 12.63 7.24
CA GLU A 192 -5.42 11.81 8.14
C GLU A 192 -4.14 11.27 7.46
N LEU A 193 -4.16 11.09 6.13
CA LEU A 193 -2.99 10.66 5.36
C LEU A 193 -1.96 11.78 5.19
N GLN A 194 -2.38 13.05 5.29
CA GLN A 194 -1.48 14.19 5.24
C GLN A 194 -0.47 14.16 6.39
N GLN A 195 -0.89 13.76 7.59
CA GLN A 195 0.04 13.60 8.71
C GLN A 195 1.10 12.54 8.39
N ILE A 196 0.69 11.41 7.82
CA ILE A 196 1.62 10.34 7.42
C ILE A 196 2.56 10.86 6.32
N PHE A 197 2.06 11.61 5.33
CA PHE A 197 2.88 12.23 4.31
C PHE A 197 3.98 13.12 4.91
N LEU A 198 3.61 14.01 5.85
CA LEU A 198 4.56 14.91 6.52
C LEU A 198 5.60 14.13 7.33
N ASP A 199 5.16 13.13 8.10
CA ASP A 199 6.07 12.26 8.85
C ASP A 199 7.06 11.55 7.92
N MET A 200 6.59 11.05 6.78
CA MET A 200 7.44 10.40 5.79
C MET A 200 8.39 11.39 5.09
N ALA A 201 7.95 12.64 4.86
CA ALA A 201 8.81 13.69 4.33
C ALA A 201 10.00 13.96 5.27
N VAL A 202 9.73 14.11 6.57
CA VAL A 202 10.76 14.28 7.60
C VAL A 202 11.68 13.07 7.66
N LEU A 203 11.13 11.85 7.65
CA LEU A 203 11.94 10.62 7.68
C LEU A 203 12.86 10.51 6.46
N VAL A 204 12.39 10.88 5.26
CA VAL A 204 13.20 10.87 4.03
C VAL A 204 14.27 11.95 4.07
N GLU A 205 13.92 13.17 4.50
CA GLU A 205 14.83 14.31 4.57
C GLU A 205 15.96 14.11 5.60
N ALA A 206 15.65 13.52 6.76
CA ALA A 206 16.65 13.16 7.77
C ALA A 206 17.71 12.16 7.27
N GLN A 207 17.49 11.51 6.12
CA GLN A 207 18.46 10.61 5.47
C GLN A 207 19.17 11.26 4.26
N GLY A 208 19.00 12.58 4.07
CA GLY A 208 19.49 13.45 2.99
C GLY A 208 20.89 13.14 2.45
N ASP A 209 21.89 12.99 3.32
CA ASP A 209 23.29 12.80 2.89
C ASP A 209 23.57 11.46 2.17
N MET A 210 22.66 10.48 2.24
CA MET A 210 22.82 9.20 1.55
C MET A 210 22.13 9.18 0.16
N LEU A 211 21.23 10.12 -0.13
CA LEU A 211 20.38 10.14 -1.34
C LEU A 211 21.16 10.23 -2.65
N ASP A 212 22.28 10.97 -2.69
CA ASP A 212 23.08 11.14 -3.90
C ASP A 212 23.71 9.83 -4.43
N ASN A 213 23.84 8.81 -3.59
CA ASN A 213 24.33 7.48 -4.00
C ASN A 213 23.20 6.46 -4.24
N ILE A 214 21.95 6.79 -3.91
CA ILE A 214 20.81 5.84 -3.88
C ILE A 214 20.23 5.58 -5.27
N GLU A 215 20.21 6.58 -6.17
CA GLU A 215 19.67 6.43 -7.53
C GLU A 215 20.38 5.34 -8.34
N SER A 216 21.70 5.15 -8.15
CA SER A 216 22.44 4.08 -8.84
C SER A 216 22.28 2.69 -8.18
N HIS A 217 21.99 2.63 -6.87
CA HIS A 217 21.95 1.37 -6.11
C HIS A 217 20.55 0.77 -5.94
N VAL A 218 19.48 1.57 -5.96
CA VAL A 218 18.09 1.08 -5.78
C VAL A 218 17.63 0.24 -6.97
N SER A 219 17.99 0.61 -8.20
CA SER A 219 17.65 -0.19 -9.39
C SER A 219 18.33 -1.56 -9.40
N GLY A 220 19.51 -1.70 -8.78
CA GLY A 220 20.23 -2.97 -8.64
C GLY A 220 19.77 -3.80 -7.43
N ALA A 221 19.42 -3.16 -6.32
CA ALA A 221 19.02 -3.83 -5.09
C ALA A 221 17.66 -4.54 -5.22
N THR A 222 16.67 -3.95 -5.90
CA THR A 222 15.37 -4.58 -6.16
C THR A 222 15.50 -5.83 -7.03
N GLY A 223 16.31 -5.77 -8.09
CA GLY A 223 16.68 -6.94 -8.90
C GLY A 223 17.40 -8.01 -8.08
N ALA A 224 18.34 -7.61 -7.21
CA ALA A 224 19.05 -8.51 -6.31
C ALA A 224 18.14 -9.13 -5.23
N VAL A 225 17.08 -8.44 -4.77
CA VAL A 225 16.08 -9.00 -3.85
C VAL A 225 15.27 -10.10 -4.54
N GLN A 226 14.77 -9.83 -5.76
CA GLN A 226 14.01 -10.81 -6.53
C GLN A 226 14.87 -12.02 -6.89
N SER A 227 16.08 -11.81 -7.43
CA SER A 227 17.01 -12.88 -7.76
C SER A 227 17.54 -13.61 -6.52
N GLY A 228 17.80 -12.90 -5.41
CA GLY A 228 18.26 -13.46 -4.15
C GLY A 228 17.21 -14.32 -3.46
N SER A 229 15.94 -13.90 -3.47
CA SER A 229 14.82 -14.72 -2.98
C SER A 229 14.63 -15.98 -3.83
N ALA A 230 14.74 -15.85 -5.16
CA ALA A 230 14.67 -17.00 -6.06
C ALA A 230 15.84 -17.98 -5.82
N ALA A 231 17.05 -17.47 -5.61
CA ALA A 231 18.23 -18.28 -5.28
C ALA A 231 18.09 -18.98 -3.92
N LEU A 232 17.55 -18.30 -2.89
CA LEU A 232 17.28 -18.89 -1.57
C LEU A 232 16.19 -19.97 -1.64
N GLN A 233 15.12 -19.75 -2.40
CA GLN A 233 14.11 -20.78 -2.64
C GLN A 233 14.72 -22.00 -3.34
N LYS A 234 15.54 -21.78 -4.37
CA LYS A 234 16.25 -22.85 -5.08
C LYS A 234 17.20 -23.60 -4.14
N ALA A 235 17.97 -22.90 -3.31
CA ALA A 235 18.85 -23.50 -2.31
C ALA A 235 18.08 -24.34 -1.28
N ARG A 236 16.90 -23.87 -0.84
CA ARG A 236 16.03 -24.63 0.09
C ARG A 236 15.46 -25.89 -0.55
N MET A 237 15.09 -25.83 -1.83
CA MET A 237 14.67 -27.01 -2.60
C MET A 237 15.82 -28.02 -2.75
N LEU A 238 17.02 -27.55 -3.09
CA LEU A 238 18.23 -28.38 -3.20
C LEU A 238 18.64 -29.01 -1.85
N GLN A 239 18.55 -28.26 -0.75
CA GLN A 239 18.82 -28.80 0.58
C GLN A 239 17.81 -29.89 0.97
N LYS A 240 16.53 -29.72 0.60
CA LYS A 240 15.48 -30.71 0.86
C LYS A 240 15.66 -31.98 0.03
N SER A 241 16.14 -31.88 -1.21
CA SER A 241 16.43 -33.05 -2.05
C SER A 241 17.73 -33.77 -1.65
N SER A 242 18.77 -33.02 -1.25
CA SER A 242 20.04 -33.57 -0.78
C SER A 242 19.89 -34.48 0.45
N ARG A 243 18.99 -34.15 1.38
CA ARG A 243 18.69 -35.01 2.55
C ARG A 243 18.21 -36.42 2.16
N LYS A 244 17.43 -36.54 1.07
CA LYS A 244 16.97 -37.85 0.58
C LYS A 244 18.13 -38.65 -0.03
N CYS A 245 19.01 -37.99 -0.78
CA CYS A 245 20.19 -38.62 -1.37
C CYS A 245 21.19 -39.07 -0.29
N MET A 246 21.40 -38.26 0.74
CA MET A 246 22.27 -38.59 1.87
C MET A 246 21.78 -39.81 2.64
N CYS A 247 20.46 -39.94 2.90
CA CYS A 247 19.92 -41.15 3.53
C CYS A 247 20.14 -42.41 2.68
N ILE A 248 19.97 -42.32 1.35
CA ILE A 248 20.20 -43.44 0.44
C ILE A 248 21.68 -43.85 0.47
N ALA A 249 22.60 -42.88 0.43
CA ALA A 249 24.04 -43.14 0.50
C ALA A 249 24.45 -43.82 1.82
N ILE A 250 23.89 -43.41 2.96
CA ILE A 250 24.13 -44.04 4.27
C ILE A 250 23.62 -45.49 4.28
N ILE A 251 22.43 -45.75 3.74
CA ILE A 251 21.87 -47.12 3.65
C ILE A 251 22.78 -48.02 2.82
N ILE A 252 23.26 -47.55 1.66
CA ILE A 252 24.19 -48.32 0.81
C ILE A 252 25.49 -48.63 1.55
N LEU A 253 26.04 -47.67 2.29
CA LEU A 253 27.26 -47.85 3.07
C LEU A 253 27.09 -48.91 4.17
N ILE A 254 25.94 -48.90 4.86
CA ILE A 254 25.60 -49.92 5.88
C ILE A 254 25.50 -51.30 5.23
N ILE A 255 24.87 -51.43 4.05
CA ILE A 255 24.76 -52.71 3.34
C ILE A 255 26.16 -53.26 2.99
N ILE A 256 27.06 -52.41 2.50
CA ILE A 256 28.44 -52.80 2.17
C ILE A 256 29.16 -53.32 3.43
N LEU A 257 29.04 -52.63 4.56
CA LEU A 257 29.64 -53.07 5.83
C LEU A 257 29.10 -54.43 6.29
N VAL A 258 27.79 -54.68 6.14
CA VAL A 258 27.17 -55.97 6.48
C VAL A 258 27.68 -57.09 5.58
N VAL A 259 27.83 -56.85 4.28
CA VAL A 259 28.37 -57.84 3.33
C VAL A 259 29.81 -58.20 3.69
N ILE A 260 30.65 -57.20 4.00
CA ILE A 260 32.03 -57.42 4.42
C ILE A 260 32.08 -58.24 5.72
N LEU A 261 31.29 -57.87 6.73
CA LEU A 261 31.18 -58.62 8.00
C LEU A 261 30.76 -60.07 7.79
N LEU A 262 29.72 -60.32 6.98
CA LEU A 262 29.26 -61.68 6.69
C LEU A 262 30.31 -62.49 5.93
N SER A 263 31.08 -61.85 5.04
CA SER A 263 32.13 -62.50 4.26
C SER A 263 33.35 -62.89 5.11
N VAL A 264 33.63 -62.11 6.17
CA VAL A 264 34.73 -62.38 7.12
C VAL A 264 34.31 -63.34 8.23
N LEU A 265 33.03 -63.36 8.62
CA LEU A 265 32.50 -64.27 9.66
C LEU A 265 32.14 -65.67 9.13
N LYS A 266 31.69 -65.81 7.86
CA LYS A 266 31.37 -67.12 7.26
C LYS A 266 32.51 -68.13 7.08
N PRO A 267 33.78 -67.75 6.81
CA PRO A 267 34.83 -68.74 6.59
C PRO A 267 35.20 -69.56 7.84
N TRP A 268 34.66 -69.24 9.01
CA TRP A 268 34.93 -69.94 10.27
C TRP A 268 33.81 -70.85 10.78
N SER A 269 32.81 -71.18 9.94
CA SER A 269 31.67 -72.05 10.32
C SER A 269 31.57 -73.32 9.47
N LYS A 270 32.69 -73.91 9.03
CA LYS A 270 32.70 -75.30 8.53
C LYS A 270 33.93 -76.06 9.02
N SER A 271 33.80 -76.65 10.20
CA SER A 271 34.53 -77.87 10.56
C SER A 271 33.61 -78.74 11.42
N LYS A 272 33.00 -79.74 10.79
CA LYS A 272 32.68 -81.03 11.39
C LYS A 272 32.58 -82.07 10.28
#